data_AF-A0A4V3D3D5-F1
#
_entry.id   AF-A0A4V3D3D5-F1
#
_cell.length_a   1.000
_cell.length_b   1.000
_cell.length_c   1.000
_cell.angle_alpha   90.00
_cell.angle_beta   90.00
_cell.angle_gamma   90.00
#
_symmetry.space_group_name_H-M   'P 1'
#
loop_
_entity.id
_entity.type
_entity.pdbx_description
1 polymer ?
#
loop_
_entity_poly.entity_id
_entity_poly.type
_entity_poly.pdbx_seq_one_letter_code
_entity_poly.pdbx_strand_id
1 'polypeptide(L)'
;MNFQCFKYLVPAVVILLSLQSSFGQQQECTLGVGGKDNEVIIQVFQLNQEQQQKLEEWSGEFLLIQKEHRDNVRELFDTHPQDTPSQLLQMSEKFALLKEELLTASRNIDRKLLALFNDRQYMRYIELCEEVKRRPMLRSE
;
A
#
# COMPACT_ATOMS: atom_id res chain seq x y z
N MET A 1 -28.59 44.15 16.70
CA MET A 1 -27.53 43.30 16.10
C MET A 1 -28.20 42.35 15.11
N ASN A 2 -27.83 42.43 13.83
CA ASN A 2 -28.67 42.05 12.67
C ASN A 2 -28.91 40.54 12.50
N PHE A 3 -30.19 40.12 12.59
CA PHE A 3 -30.67 38.75 12.32
C PHE A 3 -30.38 38.25 10.89
N GLN A 4 -30.12 39.17 9.95
CA GLN A 4 -29.78 38.84 8.56
C GLN A 4 -28.39 38.20 8.40
N CYS A 5 -27.45 38.46 9.32
CA CYS A 5 -26.11 37.87 9.25
C CYS A 5 -26.16 36.35 9.47
N PHE A 6 -27.01 35.89 10.40
CA PHE A 6 -27.11 34.48 10.78
C PHE A 6 -27.67 33.59 9.65
N LYS A 7 -28.57 34.13 8.82
CA LYS A 7 -29.25 33.39 7.74
C LYS A 7 -28.31 32.93 6.62
N TYR A 8 -27.26 33.69 6.35
CA TYR A 8 -26.25 33.36 5.31
C TYR A 8 -24.98 32.75 5.91
N LEU A 9 -24.68 33.04 7.17
CA LEU A 9 -23.48 32.54 7.85
C LEU A 9 -23.55 31.03 8.12
N VAL A 10 -24.72 30.51 8.50
CA VAL A 10 -24.92 29.06 8.70
C VAL A 10 -24.75 28.24 7.40
N PRO A 11 -25.43 28.55 6.27
CA PRO A 11 -25.23 27.80 5.04
C PRO A 11 -23.82 27.99 4.45
N ALA A 12 -23.21 29.17 4.61
CA ALA A 12 -21.83 29.39 4.19
C ALA A 12 -20.84 28.51 4.98
N VAL A 13 -21.04 28.33 6.29
CA VAL A 13 -20.22 27.44 7.12
C VAL A 13 -20.43 25.96 6.74
N VAL A 14 -21.66 25.54 6.41
CA VAL A 14 -21.94 24.16 5.96
C VAL A 14 -21.30 23.88 4.59
N ILE A 15 -21.31 24.84 3.67
CA ILE A 15 -20.61 24.73 2.36
C ILE A 15 -19.09 24.68 2.57
N LEU A 16 -18.55 25.47 3.49
CA LEU A 16 -17.12 25.48 3.79
C LEU A 16 -16.64 24.16 4.43
N LEU A 17 -17.45 23.56 5.31
CA LEU A 17 -17.16 22.27 5.94
C LEU A 17 -17.24 21.09 4.98
N SER A 18 -18.15 21.12 4.00
CA SER A 18 -18.29 20.07 2.98
C SER A 18 -17.19 20.08 1.92
N LEU A 19 -16.46 21.17 1.75
CA LEU A 19 -15.30 21.24 0.85
C LEU A 19 -14.04 20.58 1.44
N GLN A 20 -13.96 20.38 2.76
CA GLN A 20 -12.76 19.81 3.41
C GLN A 20 -12.72 18.28 3.44
N SER A 21 -13.81 17.59 3.09
CA SER A 21 -13.88 16.12 3.13
C SER A 21 -13.19 15.41 1.97
N SER A 22 -12.51 16.13 1.06
CA SER A 22 -11.92 15.55 -0.16
C SER A 22 -10.44 15.14 -0.02
N PHE A 23 -9.80 15.32 1.14
CA PHE A 23 -8.45 14.84 1.38
C PHE A 23 -8.45 13.36 1.78
N GLY A 24 -8.88 12.49 0.87
CA GLY A 24 -8.60 11.06 0.98
C GLY A 24 -7.08 10.84 0.83
N GLN A 25 -6.45 10.12 1.75
CA GLN A 25 -5.08 9.68 1.52
C GLN A 25 -5.08 8.70 0.35
N GLN A 26 -4.53 9.14 -0.78
CA GLN A 26 -4.40 8.33 -1.98
C GLN A 26 -3.47 7.16 -1.67
N GLN A 27 -3.94 5.93 -1.91
CA GLN A 27 -3.17 4.71 -1.65
C GLN A 27 -1.84 4.73 -2.43
N GLU A 28 -0.75 4.29 -1.79
CA GLU A 28 0.53 4.10 -2.48
C GLU A 28 0.38 3.11 -3.65
N CYS A 29 1.07 3.40 -4.75
CA CYS A 29 1.03 2.61 -5.97
C CYS A 29 2.06 1.47 -5.92
N THR A 30 1.63 0.30 -5.44
CA THR A 30 2.46 -0.91 -5.44
C THR A 30 2.55 -1.55 -6.83
N LEU A 31 3.69 -2.17 -7.13
CA LEU A 31 3.93 -2.97 -8.32
C LEU A 31 3.45 -4.42 -8.14
N GLY A 32 3.46 -4.92 -6.90
CA GLY A 32 3.02 -6.29 -6.61
C GLY A 32 4.09 -7.34 -6.88
N VAL A 33 5.37 -6.99 -6.71
CA VAL A 33 6.48 -7.93 -6.88
C VAL A 33 6.34 -9.14 -5.94
N GLY A 34 6.63 -10.33 -6.46
CA GLY A 34 6.48 -11.59 -5.72
C GLY A 34 5.02 -12.03 -5.53
N GLY A 35 4.10 -11.37 -6.22
CA GLY A 35 2.73 -11.80 -6.44
C GLY A 35 2.57 -12.57 -7.75
N LYS A 36 1.39 -12.45 -8.38
CA LYS A 36 1.06 -13.10 -9.66
C LYS A 36 1.45 -12.28 -10.89
N ASP A 37 2.04 -11.11 -10.66
CA ASP A 37 2.14 -10.06 -11.67
C ASP A 37 3.55 -9.94 -12.27
N ASN A 38 4.48 -10.82 -11.90
CA ASN A 38 5.87 -10.73 -12.34
C ASN A 38 6.01 -10.72 -13.88
N GLU A 39 5.29 -11.58 -14.59
CA GLU A 39 5.30 -11.59 -16.06
C GLU A 39 4.74 -10.29 -16.65
N VAL A 40 3.70 -9.72 -16.02
CA VAL A 40 3.10 -8.44 -16.43
C VAL A 40 4.08 -7.29 -16.20
N ILE A 41 4.75 -7.27 -15.05
CA ILE A 41 5.78 -6.28 -14.71
C ILE A 41 6.90 -6.32 -15.77
N ILE A 42 7.39 -7.51 -16.12
CA ILE A 42 8.44 -7.68 -17.14
C ILE A 42 8.00 -7.09 -18.49
N GLN A 43 6.77 -7.39 -18.91
CA GLN A 43 6.25 -6.96 -20.21
C GLN A 43 5.96 -5.45 -20.26
N VAL A 44 5.27 -4.93 -19.25
CA VAL A 44 4.84 -3.52 -19.20
C VAL A 44 6.03 -2.58 -19.08
N PHE A 45 7.00 -2.92 -18.22
CA PHE A 45 8.19 -2.09 -18.00
C PHE A 45 9.38 -2.50 -18.86
N GLN A 46 9.22 -3.52 -19.72
CA GLN A 46 10.26 -3.99 -20.65
C GLN A 46 11.59 -4.22 -19.92
N LEU A 47 11.55 -4.99 -18.84
CA LEU A 47 12.72 -5.20 -17.98
C LEU A 47 13.85 -5.88 -18.75
N ASN A 48 15.08 -5.39 -18.57
CA ASN A 48 16.27 -6.04 -19.12
C ASN A 48 16.62 -7.32 -18.32
N GLN A 49 17.61 -8.08 -18.81
CA GLN A 49 17.97 -9.36 -18.19
C GLN A 49 18.42 -9.23 -16.73
N GLU A 50 19.17 -8.18 -16.39
CA GLU A 50 19.62 -7.92 -15.02
C GLU A 50 18.44 -7.60 -14.09
N GLN A 51 17.53 -6.73 -14.54
CA GLN A 51 16.30 -6.39 -13.82
C GLN A 51 15.40 -7.63 -13.62
N GLN A 52 15.30 -8.51 -14.61
CA GLN A 52 14.54 -9.76 -14.52
C GLN A 52 15.13 -10.72 -13.48
N GLN A 53 16.46 -10.88 -13.45
CA GLN A 53 17.14 -11.70 -12.45
C GLN A 53 16.91 -11.17 -11.03
N LYS A 54 16.99 -9.84 -10.84
CA LYS A 54 16.68 -9.20 -9.56
C LYS A 54 15.21 -9.34 -9.15
N LEU A 55 14.30 -9.24 -10.10
CA LEU A 55 12.88 -9.49 -9.87
C LEU A 55 12.64 -10.93 -9.37
N GLU A 56 13.26 -11.93 -10.00
CA GLU A 56 13.14 -13.34 -9.61
C GLU A 56 13.73 -13.59 -8.20
N GLU A 57 14.95 -13.09 -7.96
CA GLU A 57 15.65 -13.18 -6.67
C GLU A 57 14.79 -12.60 -5.53
N TRP A 58 14.35 -11.36 -5.66
CA TRP A 58 13.55 -10.69 -4.63
C TRP A 58 12.14 -11.25 -4.49
N SER A 59 11.57 -11.80 -5.56
CA SER A 59 10.30 -12.55 -5.47
C SER A 59 10.48 -13.81 -4.64
N GLY A 60 11.59 -14.53 -4.82
CA GLY A 60 11.96 -15.69 -4.00
C GLY A 60 12.13 -15.32 -2.52
N GLU A 61 12.87 -14.24 -2.23
CA GLU A 61 13.01 -13.70 -0.87
C GLU A 61 11.64 -13.37 -0.26
N PHE A 62 10.78 -12.68 -1.01
CA PHE A 62 9.47 -12.27 -0.51
C PHE A 62 8.53 -13.46 -0.28
N LEU A 63 8.63 -14.54 -1.05
CA LEU A 63 7.87 -15.76 -0.82
C LEU A 63 8.24 -16.44 0.51
N LEU A 64 9.51 -16.37 0.93
CA LEU A 64 9.96 -16.87 2.23
C LEU A 64 9.35 -16.03 3.36
N ILE A 65 9.39 -14.70 3.24
CA ILE A 65 8.77 -13.76 4.18
C ILE A 65 7.26 -14.02 4.28
N GLN A 66 6.57 -14.19 3.15
CA GLN A 66 5.14 -14.51 3.11
C GLN A 66 4.83 -15.85 3.80
N LYS A 67 5.72 -16.84 3.71
CA LYS A 67 5.55 -18.13 4.37
C LYS A 67 5.67 -17.98 5.88
N GLU A 68 6.75 -17.38 6.35
CA GLU A 68 6.95 -17.09 7.78
C GLU A 68 5.78 -16.28 8.36
N HIS A 69 5.34 -15.25 7.62
CA HIS A 69 4.20 -14.44 8.02
C HIS A 69 2.90 -15.25 8.17
N ARG A 70 2.60 -16.13 7.21
CA ARG A 70 1.43 -17.03 7.31
C ARG A 70 1.52 -17.95 8.51
N ASP A 71 2.72 -18.45 8.82
CA ASP A 71 2.95 -19.31 9.97
C ASP A 71 2.73 -18.54 11.27
N ASN A 72 3.22 -17.30 11.37
CA ASN A 72 3.00 -16.41 12.53
C ASN A 72 1.51 -16.02 12.70
N VAL A 73 0.81 -15.75 11.60
CA VAL A 73 -0.64 -15.51 11.64
C VAL A 73 -1.36 -16.75 12.16
N ARG A 74 -1.03 -17.93 11.63
CA ARG A 74 -1.63 -19.18 12.07
C ARG A 74 -1.37 -19.44 13.56
N GLU A 75 -0.14 -19.25 14.01
CA GLU A 75 0.21 -19.38 15.43
C GLU A 75 -0.60 -18.41 16.30
N LEU A 76 -0.79 -17.16 15.87
CA LEU A 76 -1.63 -16.19 16.59
C LEU A 76 -3.07 -16.72 16.75
N PHE A 77 -3.67 -17.23 15.68
CA PHE A 77 -5.05 -17.76 15.74
C PHE A 77 -5.14 -19.06 16.56
N ASP A 78 -4.12 -19.91 16.52
CA ASP A 78 -4.11 -21.20 17.21
C ASP A 78 -3.84 -21.06 18.72
N THR A 79 -3.09 -20.02 19.13
CA THR A 79 -2.60 -19.89 20.52
C THR A 79 -3.22 -18.74 21.32
N HIS A 80 -3.79 -17.72 20.66
CA HIS A 80 -4.37 -16.59 21.37
C HIS A 80 -5.72 -16.94 22.00
N PRO A 81 -5.98 -16.58 23.27
CA PRO A 81 -7.31 -16.70 23.87
C PRO A 81 -8.38 -15.95 23.06
N GLN A 82 -9.59 -16.49 22.96
CA GLN A 82 -10.66 -15.95 22.11
C GLN A 82 -12.05 -15.97 22.77
N ASP A 83 -12.14 -16.27 24.07
CA ASP A 83 -13.40 -16.49 24.79
C ASP A 83 -14.13 -15.20 25.17
N THR A 84 -13.43 -14.06 25.18
CA THR A 84 -13.97 -12.77 25.61
C THR A 84 -13.75 -11.67 24.55
N PRO A 85 -14.62 -10.64 24.51
CA PRO A 85 -14.45 -9.51 23.61
C PRO A 85 -13.09 -8.81 23.76
N SER A 86 -12.55 -8.71 24.99
CA SER A 86 -11.24 -8.10 25.23
C SER A 86 -10.11 -8.93 24.62
N GLN A 87 -10.18 -10.26 24.71
CA GLN A 87 -9.19 -11.14 24.10
C GLN A 87 -9.25 -11.10 22.57
N LEU A 88 -10.45 -11.03 21.98
CA LEU A 88 -10.63 -10.85 20.53
C LEU A 88 -10.07 -9.51 20.04
N LEU A 89 -10.26 -8.43 20.83
CA LEU A 89 -9.68 -7.13 20.51
C LEU A 89 -8.14 -7.20 20.48
N GLN A 90 -7.52 -7.78 21.50
CA GLN A 90 -6.06 -7.95 21.56
C GLN A 90 -5.53 -8.82 20.40
N MET A 91 -6.24 -9.87 20.02
CA MET A 91 -5.88 -10.68 18.86
C MET A 91 -5.94 -9.86 17.57
N SER A 92 -6.98 -9.03 17.41
CA SER A 92 -7.13 -8.17 16.24
C SER A 92 -6.00 -7.14 16.12
N GLU A 93 -5.53 -6.59 17.24
CA GLU A 93 -4.38 -5.67 17.28
C GLU A 93 -3.09 -6.37 16.86
N LYS A 94 -2.83 -7.58 17.38
CA LYS A 94 -1.67 -8.40 16.97
C LYS A 94 -1.72 -8.77 15.50
N PHE A 95 -2.89 -9.15 14.99
CA PHE A 95 -3.08 -9.44 13.57
C PHE A 95 -2.84 -8.20 12.70
N ALA A 96 -3.27 -7.01 13.15
CA ALA A 96 -3.04 -5.77 12.44
C ALA A 96 -1.54 -5.43 12.34
N LEU A 97 -0.77 -5.67 13.41
CA LEU A 97 0.70 -5.51 13.40
C LEU A 97 1.36 -6.45 12.38
N LEU A 98 1.02 -7.74 12.44
CA LEU A 98 1.51 -8.71 11.46
C LEU A 98 1.16 -8.24 10.03
N LYS A 99 -0.08 -7.84 9.79
CA LYS A 99 -0.49 -7.35 8.46
C LYS A 99 0.36 -6.18 7.98
N GLU A 100 0.64 -5.20 8.85
CA GLU A 100 1.46 -4.04 8.50
C GLU A 100 2.92 -4.42 8.19
N GLU A 101 3.48 -5.39 8.91
CA GLU A 101 4.82 -5.92 8.64
C GLU A 101 4.92 -6.50 7.22
N LEU A 102 3.93 -7.32 6.82
CA LEU A 102 3.91 -7.91 5.47
C LEU A 102 3.73 -6.84 4.38
N LEU A 103 2.84 -5.87 4.60
CA LEU A 103 2.64 -4.75 3.66
C LEU A 103 3.90 -3.89 3.54
N THR A 104 4.64 -3.71 4.62
CA THR A 104 5.92 -2.99 4.62
C THR A 104 6.98 -3.77 3.84
N ALA A 105 7.09 -5.08 4.06
CA ALA A 105 7.98 -5.94 3.29
C ALA A 105 7.68 -5.88 1.79
N SER A 106 6.39 -5.99 1.41
CA SER A 106 5.95 -5.89 0.01
C SER A 106 6.36 -4.56 -0.63
N ARG A 107 6.08 -3.43 0.05
CA ARG A 107 6.47 -2.09 -0.44
C ARG A 107 7.98 -1.94 -0.59
N ASN A 108 8.76 -2.52 0.31
CA ASN A 108 10.22 -2.45 0.23
C ASN A 108 10.76 -3.20 -0.99
N ILE A 109 10.17 -4.33 -1.35
CA ILE A 109 10.54 -5.06 -2.57
C ILE A 109 10.16 -4.26 -3.82
N ASP A 110 8.96 -3.68 -3.86
CA ASP A 110 8.57 -2.81 -4.98
C ASP A 110 9.53 -1.63 -5.13
N ARG A 111 9.96 -1.00 -4.03
CA ARG A 111 10.95 0.08 -4.04
C ARG A 111 12.32 -0.38 -4.57
N LYS A 112 12.78 -1.58 -4.20
CA LYS A 112 14.02 -2.16 -4.75
C LYS A 112 13.94 -2.25 -6.29
N LEU A 113 12.80 -2.68 -6.84
CA LEU A 113 12.61 -2.74 -8.27
C LEU A 113 12.56 -1.36 -8.93
N LEU A 114 11.81 -0.41 -8.33
CA LEU A 114 11.75 0.97 -8.81
C LEU A 114 13.14 1.63 -8.85
N ALA A 115 14.03 1.32 -7.90
CA ALA A 115 15.40 1.81 -7.90
C ALA A 115 16.21 1.37 -9.12
N LEU A 116 15.86 0.23 -9.73
CA LEU A 116 16.50 -0.25 -10.97
C LEU A 116 15.89 0.36 -12.23
N PHE A 117 14.74 1.05 -12.14
CA PHE A 117 14.08 1.62 -13.32
C PHE A 117 14.90 2.77 -13.90
N ASN A 118 15.16 2.69 -15.20
CA ASN A 118 15.60 3.87 -15.95
C ASN A 118 14.46 4.91 -16.03
N ASP A 119 14.77 6.13 -16.49
CA ASP A 119 13.79 7.22 -16.50
C ASP A 119 12.54 6.91 -17.33
N ARG A 120 12.69 6.17 -18.44
CA ARG A 120 11.54 5.76 -19.26
C ARG A 120 10.61 4.82 -18.50
N GLN A 121 11.18 3.84 -17.81
CA GLN A 121 10.43 2.87 -17.02
C GLN A 121 9.74 3.54 -15.83
N TYR A 122 10.42 4.45 -15.14
CA TYR A 122 9.87 5.18 -14.01
C TYR A 122 8.76 6.15 -14.41
N MET A 123 8.91 6.86 -15.54
CA MET A 123 7.84 7.69 -16.09
C MET A 123 6.61 6.87 -16.45
N ARG A 124 6.80 5.69 -17.06
CA ARG A 124 5.70 4.77 -17.34
C ARG A 124 4.98 4.30 -16.07
N TYR A 125 5.74 4.07 -15.00
CA TYR A 125 5.17 3.73 -13.69
C TYR A 125 4.30 4.88 -13.14
N ILE A 126 4.79 6.12 -13.21
CA ILE A 126 4.02 7.30 -12.76
C ILE A 126 2.70 7.41 -13.54
N GLU A 127 2.74 7.33 -14.88
CA GLU A 127 1.55 7.39 -15.73
C GLU A 127 0.50 6.35 -15.31
N LEU A 128 0.92 5.09 -15.15
CA LEU A 128 0.03 4.01 -14.74
C LEU A 128 -0.57 4.23 -13.35
N CYS A 129 0.22 4.77 -12.41
CA CYS A 129 -0.28 5.12 -11.08
C CYS A 129 -1.33 6.24 -11.13
N GLU A 130 -1.13 7.25 -11.98
CA GLU A 130 -2.08 8.33 -12.19
C GLU A 130 -3.39 7.84 -12.81
N GLU A 131 -3.32 6.93 -13.80
CA GLU A 131 -4.49 6.31 -14.44
C GLU A 131 -5.42 5.64 -13.42
N VAL A 132 -4.85 5.01 -12.39
CA VAL A 132 -5.62 4.34 -11.32
C VAL A 132 -5.77 5.17 -10.05
N LYS A 133 -5.45 6.48 -10.11
CA LYS A 133 -5.54 7.42 -8.99
C LYS A 133 -4.82 6.90 -7.74
N ARG A 134 -3.59 6.38 -7.90
CA ARG A 134 -2.69 5.97 -6.81
C ARG A 134 -1.48 6.87 -6.74
N ARG A 135 -0.90 7.02 -5.55
CA ARG A 135 0.26 7.89 -5.33
C ARG A 135 1.52 7.12 -5.69
N PRO A 136 2.35 7.59 -6.64
CA PRO A 136 3.63 6.94 -6.94
C PRO A 136 4.53 6.90 -5.71
N MET A 137 5.23 5.77 -5.52
CA MET A 137 6.36 5.68 -4.60
C MET A 137 7.58 6.35 -5.23
N LEU A 138 8.36 7.06 -4.42
CA LEU A 138 9.59 7.68 -4.91
C LEU A 138 10.62 6.60 -5.25
N ARG A 139 11.26 6.72 -6.42
CA ARG A 139 12.51 6.01 -6.72
C ARG A 139 13.57 6.50 -5.73
N SER A 140 14.16 5.58 -4.95
CA SER A 140 15.33 5.91 -4.14
C SER A 140 16.51 6.21 -5.07
N GLU A 141 17.12 7.39 -4.89
CA GLU A 141 18.35 7.79 -5.58
C GLU A 141 19.56 6.97 -5.13
#